data_AF-A0A562GSY6-F1
#
_entry.id   AF-A0A562GSY6-F1
#
_cell.length_a   1.000
_cell.length_b   1.000
_cell.length_c   1.000
_cell.angle_alpha   90.00
_cell.angle_beta   90.00
_cell.angle_gamma   90.00
#
_symmetry.space_group_name_H-M   'P 1'
#
loop_
_entity.id
_entity.type
_entity.pdbx_description
1 polymer ?
#
loop_
_entity_poly.entity_id
_entity_poly.type
_entity_poly.pdbx_seq_one_letter_code
_entity_poly.pdbx_strand_id
1 'polypeptide(L)' 'MRTNDLNQKLLKALDDYKENTDSLLDASESNPIRECDVHDFAKQVFYTLDDFRKHIVEYLEKP' A
#
# COMPACT_ATOMS: atom_id res chain seq x y z
N MET A 1 8.82 -20.03 9.70
CA MET A 1 8.16 -19.20 10.72
C MET A 1 8.41 -17.71 10.52
N ARG A 2 9.66 -17.25 10.39
CA ARG A 2 10.01 -15.83 10.15
C ARG A 2 9.50 -15.28 8.81
N THR A 3 9.64 -16.07 7.72
CA THR A 3 9.16 -15.67 6.39
C THR A 3 7.64 -15.55 6.33
N ASN A 4 6.92 -16.26 7.19
CA ASN A 4 5.47 -16.17 7.28
C ASN A 4 5.04 -14.84 7.92
N ASP A 5 5.76 -14.37 8.96
CA ASP A 5 5.54 -13.04 9.55
C ASP A 5 5.80 -11.92 8.55
N LEU A 6 6.90 -12.00 7.78
CA LEU A 6 7.16 -11.05 6.70
C LEU A 6 6.03 -11.07 5.66
N ASN A 7 5.61 -12.25 5.21
CA ASN A 7 4.54 -12.37 4.23
C ASN A 7 3.23 -11.75 4.71
N GLN A 8 2.85 -11.95 5.99
CA GLN A 8 1.66 -11.34 6.57
C GLN A 8 1.74 -9.81 6.60
N LYS A 9 2.90 -9.24 6.92
CA LYS A 9 3.11 -7.78 6.92
C LYS A 9 3.03 -7.18 5.52
N LEU A 10 3.63 -7.84 4.53
CA LEU A 10 3.57 -7.41 3.14
C LEU A 10 2.14 -7.50 2.58
N LEU A 11 1.41 -8.57 2.91
CA LEU A 11 -0.01 -8.72 2.55
C LEU A 11 -0.86 -7.63 3.19
N LYS A 12 -0.64 -7.33 4.48
CA LYS A 12 -1.34 -6.24 5.15
C LYS A 12 -1.08 -4.88 4.47
N ALA A 13 0.15 -4.57 4.11
CA ALA A 13 0.45 -3.31 3.42
C ALA A 13 -0.22 -3.22 2.03
N LEU A 14 -0.44 -4.36 1.35
CA LEU A 14 -1.24 -4.41 0.11
C LEU A 14 -2.74 -4.21 0.36
N ASP A 15 -3.27 -4.81 1.41
CA ASP A 15 -4.67 -4.63 1.78
C ASP A 15 -4.95 -3.18 2.17
N ASP A 16 -4.06 -2.57 2.98
CA ASP A 16 -4.16 -1.15 3.36
C ASP A 16 -4.07 -0.23 2.12
N TYR A 17 -3.17 -0.53 1.17
CA TYR A 17 -3.09 0.18 -0.11
C TYR A 17 -4.40 0.11 -0.89
N LYS A 18 -4.97 -1.09 -0.98
CA LYS A 18 -6.19 -1.35 -1.71
C LYS A 18 -7.36 -0.59 -1.08
N GLU A 19 -7.55 -0.70 0.23
CA GLU A 19 -8.63 0.01 0.94
C GLU A 19 -8.51 1.53 0.76
N ASN A 20 -7.31 2.09 0.90
CA ASN A 20 -7.07 3.52 0.72
C ASN A 20 -7.33 3.96 -0.73
N THR A 21 -6.90 3.16 -1.71
CA THR A 21 -7.09 3.49 -3.13
C THR A 21 -8.54 3.32 -3.58
N ASP A 22 -9.23 2.28 -3.12
CA ASP A 22 -10.65 2.09 -3.39
C ASP A 22 -11.48 3.24 -2.77
N SER A 23 -11.05 3.79 -1.63
CA SER A 23 -11.70 4.97 -1.03
C SER A 23 -11.50 6.27 -1.82
N LEU A 24 -10.45 6.36 -2.64
CA LEU A 24 -10.20 7.50 -3.53
C LEU A 24 -11.08 7.44 -4.79
N LEU A 25 -11.51 6.24 -5.17
CA LEU A 25 -12.36 6.01 -6.33
C LEU A 25 -13.76 5.70 -5.83
N ASP A 26 -14.54 6.75 -5.57
CA ASP A 26 -15.94 6.58 -5.17
C ASP A 26 -16.69 5.83 -6.29
N ALA A 27 -16.90 4.52 -6.09
CA ALA A 27 -17.34 3.59 -7.13
C ALA A 27 -18.75 3.91 -7.69
N SER A 28 -19.43 4.88 -7.09
CA SER A 28 -20.77 5.33 -7.45
C SER A 28 -20.78 6.57 -8.37
N GLU A 29 -19.67 7.29 -8.51
CA GLU A 29 -19.62 8.52 -9.30
C GLU A 29 -18.94 8.30 -10.65
N SER A 30 -19.65 8.59 -11.74
CA SER A 30 -19.09 8.62 -13.11
C SER A 30 -18.23 9.88 -13.35
N ASN A 31 -17.52 10.35 -12.32
CA ASN A 31 -16.77 11.58 -12.37
C ASN A 31 -15.42 11.35 -13.07
N PRO A 32 -14.99 12.27 -13.95
CA PRO A 32 -13.69 12.17 -14.59
C PRO A 32 -12.59 12.27 -13.52
N ILE A 33 -11.62 11.35 -13.61
CA ILE A 33 -10.42 11.34 -12.77
C ILE A 33 -9.76 12.71 -12.83
N ARG A 34 -9.57 13.34 -11.67
CA ARG A 34 -8.90 14.64 -11.51
C ARG A 34 -7.40 14.43 -11.25
N GLU A 35 -6.62 15.48 -11.50
CA GLU A 35 -5.18 15.49 -11.24
C GLU A 35 -4.85 15.21 -9.75
N CYS A 36 -5.72 15.67 -8.83
CA CYS A 36 -5.59 15.35 -7.41
C CYS A 36 -5.71 13.85 -7.12
N ASP A 37 -6.59 13.13 -7.84
CA ASP A 37 -6.82 11.70 -7.64
C ASP A 37 -5.59 10.90 -8.10
N VAL A 38 -4.97 11.32 -9.20
CA VAL A 38 -3.70 10.72 -9.69
C VAL A 38 -2.56 10.99 -8.72
N HIS A 39 -2.50 12.20 -8.13
CA HIS A 39 -1.48 12.53 -7.15
C HIS A 39 -1.64 11.72 -5.86
N ASP A 40 -2.87 11.54 -5.37
CA ASP A 40 -3.13 10.76 -4.17
C ASP A 40 -2.94 9.26 -4.40
N PHE A 41 -3.30 8.74 -5.58
CA PHE A 41 -2.92 7.39 -6.01
C PHE A 41 -1.40 7.19 -5.99
N ALA A 42 -0.63 8.12 -6.57
CA ALA A 42 0.83 8.03 -6.57
C ALA A 42 1.43 8.07 -5.16
N LYS A 43 0.86 8.84 -4.24
CA LYS A 43 1.27 8.84 -2.81
C LYS A 43 1.01 7.49 -2.16
N GLN A 44 -0.16 6.89 -2.38
CA GLN A 44 -0.49 5.57 -1.82
C GLN A 44 0.51 4.53 -2.32
N VAL A 45 0.82 4.51 -3.63
CA VAL A 45 1.84 3.61 -4.19
C VAL A 45 3.20 3.81 -3.50
N PHE A 46 3.63 5.07 -3.33
CA PHE A 46 4.90 5.36 -2.67
C PHE A 46 4.94 4.84 -1.22
N TYR A 47 3.89 5.08 -0.43
CA TYR A 47 3.85 4.65 0.97
C TYR A 47 3.86 3.13 1.10
N THR A 48 3.12 2.42 0.24
CA THR A 48 3.12 0.95 0.23
C THR A 48 4.49 0.38 -0.10
N LEU A 49 5.18 0.95 -1.10
CA LEU A 49 6.55 0.53 -1.45
C LEU A 49 7.55 0.82 -0.34
N ASP A 50 7.40 1.95 0.37
CA ASP A 50 8.26 2.28 1.51
C ASP A 50 8.02 1.32 2.69
N ASP A 51 6.77 0.95 2.97
CA ASP A 51 6.46 -0.03 4.03
C ASP A 51 6.95 -1.44 3.67
N PHE A 52 6.86 -1.84 2.41
CA PHE A 52 7.50 -3.06 1.92
C PHE A 52 9.01 -3.05 2.21
N ARG A 53 9.69 -1.96 1.83
CA ARG A 53 11.13 -1.78 2.08
C ARG A 53 11.44 -1.90 3.58
N LYS A 54 10.69 -1.22 4.45
CA LYS A 54 10.88 -1.29 5.91
C LYS A 54 10.76 -2.72 6.42
N HIS A 55 9.69 -3.43 6.08
CA HIS A 55 9.46 -4.79 6.56
C HIS A 55 10.51 -5.78 6.06
N ILE A 56 10.98 -5.63 4.82
CA ILE A 56 12.07 -6.46 4.28
C ILE A 56 13.38 -6.17 5.02
N VAL A 57 13.75 -4.91 5.24
CA VAL A 57 14.97 -4.53 5.97
C VAL A 57 14.92 -5.05 7.41
N GLU A 58 13.82 -4.82 8.13
CA GLU A 58 13.62 -5.36 9.48
C GLU A 58 13.72 -6.90 9.52
N TYR A 59 13.19 -7.56 8.49
CA TYR A 59 13.30 -9.00 8.35
C TYR A 59 14.73 -9.44 8.11
N LEU A 60 15.58 -8.67 7.42
CA LEU A 60 16.98 -9.03 7.17
C LEU A 60 17.88 -8.73 8.37
N GLU A 61 17.60 -7.66 9.11
CA GLU A 61 18.41 -7.18 10.23
C GLU A 61 18.17 -7.94 11.54
N LYS A 62 17.05 -8.65 11.68
CA LYS A 62 16.82 -9.50 12.86
C LYS A 62 17.85 -10.66 12.92
N PRO A 63 18.40 -11.01 14.08
CA PRO A 63 19.21 -12.23 14.22
C PRO A 63 18.37 -13.48 13.97
#